data_AF-A0A9X3ML16-F1
#
_entry.id   AF-A0A9X3ML16-F1
#
_cell.length_a   1.000
_cell.length_b   1.000
_cell.length_c   1.000
_cell.angle_alpha   90.00
_cell.angle_beta   90.00
_cell.angle_gamma   90.00
#
_symmetry.space_group_name_H-M   'P 1'
#
loop_
_entity.id
_entity.type
_entity.pdbx_description
1 polymer ?
#
loop_
_entity_poly.entity_id
_entity_poly.type
_entity_poly.pdbx_seq_one_letter_code
_entity_poly.pdbx_strand_id
1 'polypeptide(L)'
;MSKFSIFISILISFSVSAEQFSIFEREIKLNEDCTVDVINAGNLSYSQELSDIGEKKCSFIKFGETSLIHLERFNDKYVVLVESQSFDNKECTSRYGALIFRRDKPVELINWFKESGSCGADRERRVFEYFVSKSVQK
;
A
#
# COMPACT_ATOMS: atom_id res chain seq x y z
N MET A 1 37.49 32.92 -30.46
CA MET A 1 37.15 32.58 -29.06
C MET A 1 35.84 31.79 -29.09
N SER A 2 35.93 30.46 -28.90
CA SER A 2 34.78 29.56 -28.99
C SER A 2 34.05 29.50 -27.64
N LYS A 3 32.75 29.80 -27.62
CA LYS A 3 31.91 29.67 -26.41
C LYS A 3 31.33 28.26 -26.37
N PHE A 4 31.90 27.40 -25.54
CA PHE A 4 31.28 26.12 -25.17
C PHE A 4 30.12 26.40 -24.21
N SER A 5 28.90 26.07 -24.62
CA SER A 5 27.72 26.08 -23.77
C SER A 5 27.47 24.65 -23.30
N ILE A 6 27.76 24.37 -22.03
CA ILE A 6 27.53 23.07 -21.41
C ILE A 6 26.08 23.06 -20.91
N PHE A 7 25.21 22.30 -21.59
CA PHE A 7 23.88 21.98 -21.09
C PHE A 7 24.01 20.89 -20.03
N ILE A 8 23.85 21.28 -18.75
CA ILE A 8 23.74 20.34 -17.64
C ILE A 8 22.29 19.86 -17.57
N SER A 9 22.01 18.70 -18.15
CA SER A 9 20.75 18.00 -17.95
C SER A 9 20.78 17.32 -16.58
N ILE A 10 20.18 17.95 -15.57
CA ILE A 10 19.94 17.34 -14.26
C ILE A 10 18.84 16.30 -14.45
N LEU A 11 19.22 15.03 -14.59
CA LEU A 11 18.32 13.89 -14.50
C LEU A 11 17.89 13.74 -13.03
N ILE A 12 16.76 14.33 -12.68
CA ILE A 12 16.09 14.07 -11.40
C ILE A 12 15.45 12.68 -11.51
N SER A 13 16.19 11.64 -11.14
CA SER A 13 15.59 10.32 -10.87
C SER A 13 14.75 10.44 -9.61
N PHE A 14 13.43 10.58 -9.77
CA PHE A 14 12.49 10.35 -8.69
C PHE A 14 12.48 8.85 -8.39
N SER A 15 13.29 8.42 -7.43
CA SER A 15 13.15 7.09 -6.84
C SER A 15 11.76 7.01 -6.21
N VAL A 16 10.92 6.11 -6.72
CA VAL A 16 9.61 5.85 -6.13
C VAL A 16 9.86 5.16 -4.80
N SER A 17 9.89 5.93 -3.71
CA SER A 17 10.26 5.40 -2.39
C SER A 17 9.30 4.31 -1.94
N ALA A 18 9.86 3.18 -1.47
CA ALA A 18 9.12 2.23 -0.65
C ALA A 18 8.39 2.95 0.49
N GLU A 19 7.15 2.55 0.77
CA GLU A 19 6.33 3.12 1.85
C GLU A 19 6.49 2.28 3.11
N GLN A 20 6.55 2.94 4.27
CA GLN A 20 6.65 2.22 5.55
C GLN A 20 5.87 2.89 6.67
N PHE A 21 5.38 2.09 7.60
CA PHE A 21 4.76 2.56 8.85
C PHE A 21 4.96 1.54 9.97
N SER A 22 4.68 1.95 11.21
CA SER A 22 4.79 1.08 12.38
C SER A 22 3.45 0.88 13.07
N ILE A 23 3.19 -0.34 13.54
CA ILE A 23 2.00 -0.70 14.32
C ILE A 23 2.34 -1.85 15.27
N PHE A 24 1.97 -1.72 16.55
CA PHE A 24 2.24 -2.74 17.59
C PHE A 24 3.69 -3.22 17.65
N GLU A 25 4.65 -2.28 17.61
CA GLU A 25 6.10 -2.58 17.63
C GLU A 25 6.60 -3.36 16.39
N ARG A 26 5.77 -3.46 15.36
CA ARG A 26 6.12 -4.02 14.05
C ARG A 26 6.30 -2.88 13.06
N GLU A 27 7.26 -3.03 12.16
CA GLU A 27 7.43 -2.16 11.01
C GLU A 27 6.91 -2.89 9.77
N ILE A 28 6.07 -2.21 9.01
CA ILE A 28 5.45 -2.71 7.78
C ILE A 28 6.03 -1.90 6.64
N LYS A 29 6.63 -2.58 5.67
CA LYS A 29 7.22 -1.96 4.49
C LYS A 29 6.56 -2.51 3.23
N LEU A 30 6.13 -1.62 2.36
CA LEU A 30 5.62 -1.93 1.02
C LEU A 30 6.68 -1.53 0.01
N ASN A 31 7.25 -2.53 -0.65
CA ASN A 31 8.30 -2.38 -1.65
C ASN A 31 7.69 -2.03 -3.02
N GLU A 32 8.55 -1.56 -3.94
CA GLU A 32 8.15 -1.09 -5.27
C GLU A 32 7.53 -2.19 -6.16
N ASP A 33 7.91 -3.43 -5.90
CA ASP A 33 7.44 -4.66 -6.54
C ASP A 33 6.14 -5.21 -5.92
N CYS A 34 5.44 -4.39 -5.12
CA CYS A 34 4.24 -4.80 -4.39
C CYS A 34 4.47 -5.94 -3.38
N THR A 35 5.70 -6.10 -2.88
CA THR A 35 5.99 -7.02 -1.77
C THR A 35 5.82 -6.31 -0.43
N VAL A 36 5.09 -6.94 0.51
CA VAL A 36 4.97 -6.47 1.89
C VAL A 36 5.94 -7.23 2.79
N ASP A 37 6.83 -6.49 3.43
CA ASP A 37 7.70 -6.99 4.49
C ASP A 37 7.14 -6.62 5.87
N VAL A 38 7.11 -7.60 6.76
CA VAL A 38 6.79 -7.41 8.18
C VAL A 38 8.06 -7.60 8.98
N ILE A 39 8.51 -6.54 9.64
CA ILE A 39 9.75 -6.48 10.41
C ILE A 39 9.39 -6.41 11.90
N ASN A 40 9.91 -7.35 12.69
CA ASN A 40 9.70 -7.41 14.14
C ASN A 40 11.06 -7.24 14.84
N ALA A 41 11.18 -6.23 15.70
CA ALA A 41 12.41 -5.93 16.42
C ALA A 41 13.65 -5.84 15.50
N GLY A 42 13.50 -5.21 14.34
CA GLY A 42 14.56 -5.04 13.35
C GLY A 42 14.89 -6.27 12.49
N ASN A 43 14.21 -7.40 12.70
CA ASN A 43 14.40 -8.61 11.90
C ASN A 43 13.21 -8.82 10.96
N LEU A 44 13.48 -9.19 9.70
CA LEU A 44 12.44 -9.59 8.76
C LEU A 44 11.73 -10.84 9.30
N SER A 45 10.47 -10.70 9.67
CA SER A 45 9.65 -11.78 10.19
C SER A 45 8.95 -12.54 9.07
N TYR A 46 8.47 -11.82 8.06
CA TYR A 46 7.73 -12.38 6.93
C TYR A 46 7.77 -11.41 5.74
N SER A 47 7.67 -11.95 4.53
CA SER A 47 7.61 -11.21 3.27
C SER A 47 6.58 -11.88 2.35
N GLN A 48 5.70 -11.10 1.73
CA GLN A 48 4.66 -11.59 0.83
C GLN A 48 4.44 -10.68 -0.37
N GLU A 49 4.46 -11.27 -1.56
CA GLU A 49 4.03 -10.62 -2.79
C GLU A 49 2.51 -10.40 -2.80
N LEU A 50 2.08 -9.19 -3.18
CA LEU A 50 0.68 -8.83 -3.38
C LEU A 50 0.25 -8.97 -4.85
N SER A 51 0.67 -10.05 -5.52
CA SER A 51 0.53 -10.24 -6.96
C SER A 51 -0.92 -10.20 -7.47
N ASP A 52 -1.89 -10.58 -6.64
CA ASP A 52 -3.31 -10.49 -7.00
C ASP A 52 -3.82 -9.04 -6.99
N ILE A 53 -3.21 -8.16 -6.20
CA ILE A 53 -3.56 -6.73 -6.12
C ILE A 53 -2.88 -5.98 -7.28
N GLY A 54 -1.60 -6.25 -7.53
CA GLY A 54 -0.87 -5.70 -8.67
C GLY A 54 0.61 -6.06 -8.64
N GLU A 55 1.28 -5.90 -9.79
CA GLU A 55 2.70 -6.22 -9.94
C GLU A 55 3.62 -5.01 -9.70
N LYS A 56 3.07 -3.78 -9.78
CA LYS A 56 3.81 -2.52 -9.63
C LYS A 56 2.89 -1.42 -9.08
N LYS A 57 3.52 -0.35 -8.57
CA LYS A 57 2.85 0.89 -8.11
C LYS A 57 1.81 0.64 -7.00
N CYS A 58 2.15 -0.23 -6.06
CA CYS A 58 1.33 -0.37 -4.87
C CYS A 58 1.62 0.76 -3.88
N SER A 59 0.57 1.26 -3.22
CA SER A 59 0.68 2.24 -2.14
C SER A 59 -0.30 1.92 -1.03
N PHE A 60 0.02 2.33 0.19
CA PHE A 60 -0.96 2.33 1.25
C PHE A 60 -1.97 3.44 1.02
N ILE A 61 -3.24 3.17 1.32
CA ILE A 61 -4.26 4.22 1.35
C ILE A 61 -3.92 5.21 2.47
N LYS A 62 -3.90 6.49 2.11
CA LYS A 62 -3.62 7.60 3.02
C LYS A 62 -4.90 8.33 3.42
N PHE A 63 -4.88 8.89 4.62
CA PHE A 63 -6.01 9.65 5.16
C PHE A 63 -6.10 11.00 4.46
N GLY A 64 -7.13 11.19 3.64
CA GLY A 64 -7.33 12.44 2.90
C GLY A 64 -6.13 12.82 2.02
N GLU A 65 -5.75 14.08 2.02
CA GLU A 65 -4.59 14.60 1.27
C GLU A 65 -3.28 14.57 2.09
N THR A 66 -3.21 13.72 3.11
CA THR A 66 -2.04 13.63 3.99
C THR A 66 -1.11 12.48 3.58
N SER A 67 0.08 12.43 4.18
CA SER A 67 0.98 11.27 4.12
C SER A 67 0.67 10.20 5.17
N LEU A 68 -0.34 10.42 6.02
CA LEU A 68 -0.68 9.50 7.11
C LEU A 68 -1.41 8.29 6.56
N ILE A 69 -0.95 7.10 6.92
CA ILE A 69 -1.62 5.85 6.55
C ILE A 69 -3.01 5.82 7.17
N HIS A 70 -4.01 5.51 6.32
CA HIS A 70 -5.39 5.39 6.76
C HIS A 70 -5.59 4.03 7.44
N LEU A 71 -5.62 4.08 8.76
CA LEU A 71 -5.85 2.94 9.61
C LEU A 71 -7.24 3.04 10.26
N GLU A 72 -8.10 2.07 9.95
CA GLU A 72 -9.44 1.98 10.52
C GLU A 72 -9.52 0.85 11.55
N ARG A 73 -10.24 1.08 12.65
CA ARG A 73 -10.42 0.08 13.71
C ARG A 73 -11.81 -0.55 13.64
N PHE A 74 -11.85 -1.88 13.68
CA PHE A 74 -13.06 -2.69 13.78
C PHE A 74 -12.90 -3.72 14.91
N ASN A 75 -13.50 -3.47 16.07
CA ASN A 75 -13.33 -4.28 17.28
C ASN A 75 -11.85 -4.39 17.72
N ASP A 76 -11.30 -5.60 17.70
CA ASP A 76 -9.91 -5.95 17.99
C ASP A 76 -8.99 -5.87 16.76
N LYS A 77 -9.55 -5.57 15.58
CA LYS A 77 -8.84 -5.49 14.31
C LYS A 77 -8.53 -4.05 13.93
N TYR A 78 -7.36 -3.86 13.33
CA TYR A 78 -6.93 -2.63 12.70
C TYR A 78 -6.63 -2.93 11.24
N VAL A 79 -7.15 -2.12 10.33
CA VAL A 79 -7.14 -2.41 8.90
C VAL A 79 -6.48 -1.25 8.17
N VAL A 80 -5.52 -1.61 7.33
CA VAL A 80 -4.88 -0.71 6.36
C VAL A 80 -5.14 -1.29 4.98
N LEU A 81 -5.54 -0.44 4.04
CA LEU A 81 -5.71 -0.85 2.65
C LEU A 81 -4.44 -0.61 1.85
N VAL A 82 -4.17 -1.52 0.92
CA VAL A 82 -3.15 -1.36 -0.12
C VAL A 82 -3.88 -1.20 -1.45
N GLU A 83 -3.48 -0.25 -2.26
CA GLU A 83 -4.01 -0.05 -3.60
C GLU A 83 -2.93 -0.27 -4.66
N SER A 84 -3.30 -0.83 -5.80
CA SER A 84 -2.54 -0.73 -7.05
C SER A 84 -3.39 0.00 -8.07
N GLN A 85 -2.80 0.99 -8.74
CA GLN A 85 -3.49 1.85 -9.70
C GLN A 85 -3.02 1.57 -11.13
N SER A 86 -3.98 1.45 -12.04
CA SER A 86 -3.75 1.37 -13.48
C SER A 86 -4.41 2.55 -14.19
N PHE A 87 -3.72 3.07 -15.21
CA PHE A 87 -4.20 4.18 -16.02
C PHE A 87 -4.23 3.72 -17.48
N ASP A 88 -5.42 3.55 -18.03
CA ASP A 88 -5.63 3.23 -19.45
C ASP A 88 -6.54 4.28 -20.08
N ASN A 89 -6.08 4.94 -21.14
CA ASN A 89 -6.89 5.84 -21.97
C ASN A 89 -7.77 6.86 -21.20
N LYS A 90 -7.23 7.46 -20.13
CA LYS A 90 -7.88 8.42 -19.20
C LYS A 90 -8.84 7.82 -18.17
N GLU A 91 -9.03 6.51 -18.19
CA GLU A 91 -9.71 5.80 -17.11
C GLU A 91 -8.68 5.31 -16.10
N CYS A 92 -8.99 5.51 -14.83
CA CYS A 92 -8.14 5.10 -13.73
C CYS A 92 -8.85 4.02 -12.95
N THR A 93 -8.29 2.82 -12.94
CA THR A 93 -8.80 1.70 -12.16
C THR A 93 -7.90 1.43 -10.97
N SER A 94 -8.50 0.96 -9.88
CA SER A 94 -7.76 0.61 -8.68
C SER A 94 -8.16 -0.77 -8.18
N ARG A 95 -7.16 -1.53 -7.75
CA ARG A 95 -7.35 -2.80 -7.06
C ARG A 95 -6.91 -2.63 -5.62
N TYR A 96 -7.78 -3.00 -4.70
CA TYR A 96 -7.54 -2.85 -3.27
C TYR A 96 -7.37 -4.21 -2.62
N GLY A 97 -6.40 -4.34 -1.72
CA GLY A 97 -6.37 -5.40 -0.71
C GLY A 97 -6.27 -4.81 0.68
N ALA A 98 -6.06 -5.67 1.68
CA ALA A 98 -6.02 -5.24 3.07
C ALA A 98 -4.96 -5.97 3.89
N LEU A 99 -4.37 -5.22 4.82
CA LEU A 99 -3.58 -5.72 5.94
C LEU A 99 -4.43 -5.61 7.20
N ILE A 100 -4.59 -6.72 7.91
CA ILE A 100 -5.32 -6.77 9.17
C ILE A 100 -4.34 -7.06 10.30
N PHE A 101 -4.35 -6.18 11.29
CA PHE A 101 -3.49 -6.24 12.45
C PHE A 101 -4.30 -6.49 13.71
N ARG A 102 -3.74 -7.33 14.58
CA ARG A 102 -4.14 -7.42 15.98
C ARG A 102 -2.87 -7.38 16.83
N ARG A 103 -2.98 -6.90 18.07
CA ARG A 103 -1.80 -6.67 18.92
C ARG A 103 -0.93 -7.93 19.07
N ASP A 104 -1.55 -9.06 19.36
CA ASP A 104 -0.87 -10.30 19.72
C ASP A 104 -1.04 -11.42 18.69
N LYS A 105 -1.31 -11.06 17.42
CA LYS A 105 -1.47 -12.03 16.32
C LYS A 105 -0.54 -11.67 15.15
N PRO A 106 -0.16 -12.65 14.32
CA PRO A 106 0.48 -12.38 13.04
C PRO A 106 -0.36 -11.41 12.19
N VAL A 107 0.31 -10.68 11.30
CA VAL A 107 -0.37 -9.83 10.32
C VAL A 107 -1.15 -10.73 9.38
N GLU A 108 -2.45 -10.49 9.26
CA GLU A 108 -3.33 -11.17 8.33
C GLU A 108 -3.31 -10.40 7.01
N LEU A 109 -2.69 -10.97 5.99
CA LEU A 109 -2.62 -10.40 4.64
C LEU A 109 -3.78 -10.90 3.78
N ILE A 110 -4.57 -9.97 3.27
CA ILE A 110 -5.65 -10.25 2.33
C ILE A 110 -5.15 -9.99 0.92
N ASN A 111 -4.59 -11.04 0.30
CA ASN A 111 -4.14 -11.05 -1.08
C ASN A 111 -5.27 -11.47 -2.04
N TRP A 112 -6.41 -10.78 -1.97
CA TRP A 112 -7.44 -10.84 -3.00
C TRP A 112 -8.03 -9.44 -3.12
N PHE A 113 -8.42 -9.05 -4.33
CA PHE A 113 -8.68 -7.65 -4.62
C PHE A 113 -10.17 -7.31 -4.71
N LYS A 114 -10.49 -6.06 -4.38
CA LYS A 114 -11.71 -5.38 -4.83
C LYS A 114 -11.31 -4.37 -5.90
N GLU A 115 -11.96 -4.40 -7.05
CA GLU A 115 -11.72 -3.44 -8.12
C GLU A 115 -12.67 -2.25 -8.03
N SER A 116 -12.16 -1.05 -8.32
CA SER A 116 -12.93 0.18 -8.53
C SER A 116 -12.57 0.79 -9.88
N GLY A 117 -13.59 1.31 -10.56
CA GLY A 117 -13.45 2.07 -11.81
C GLY A 117 -12.95 3.51 -11.62
N SER A 118 -12.55 3.88 -10.41
CA SER A 118 -11.99 5.19 -10.10
C SER A 118 -10.91 5.11 -9.03
N CYS A 119 -9.80 5.80 -9.27
CA CYS A 119 -8.69 5.88 -8.32
C CYS A 119 -8.99 6.83 -7.17
N GLY A 120 -8.57 6.44 -5.97
CA GLY A 120 -8.81 7.20 -4.74
C GLY A 120 -10.27 7.28 -4.29
N ALA A 121 -11.21 6.61 -4.98
CA ALA A 121 -12.63 6.61 -4.61
C ALA A 121 -12.93 5.77 -3.36
N ASP A 122 -12.13 4.73 -3.12
CA ASP A 122 -12.37 3.75 -2.04
C ASP A 122 -11.67 4.13 -0.72
N ARG A 123 -11.67 5.43 -0.37
CA ARG A 123 -11.39 5.89 1.00
C ARG A 123 -12.59 5.71 1.93
N GLU A 124 -13.69 5.20 1.39
CA GLU A 124 -14.92 4.97 2.13
C GLU A 124 -14.76 3.82 3.12
N ARG A 125 -15.20 4.06 4.36
CA ARG A 125 -15.26 3.07 5.44
C ARG A 125 -15.85 1.72 5.01
N ARG A 126 -16.79 1.70 4.05
CA ARG A 126 -17.44 0.49 3.53
C ARG A 126 -16.46 -0.50 2.87
N VAL A 127 -15.37 -0.01 2.29
CA VAL A 127 -14.34 -0.88 1.67
C VAL A 127 -13.55 -1.60 2.75
N PHE A 128 -13.21 -0.90 3.83
CA PHE A 128 -12.61 -1.53 5.01
C PHE A 128 -13.55 -2.57 5.63
N GLU A 129 -14.84 -2.25 5.78
CA GLU A 129 -15.86 -3.18 6.28
C GLU A 129 -15.98 -4.46 5.43
N TYR A 130 -15.87 -4.31 4.11
CA TYR A 130 -15.86 -5.44 3.19
C TYR A 130 -14.70 -6.40 3.49
N PHE A 131 -13.47 -5.91 3.62
CA PHE A 131 -12.31 -6.76 3.96
C PHE A 131 -12.42 -7.38 5.36
N VAL A 132 -12.92 -6.63 6.35
CA VAL A 132 -13.17 -7.16 7.69
C VAL A 132 -14.18 -8.31 7.66
N SER A 133 -15.29 -8.15 6.94
CA SER A 133 -16.34 -9.18 6.85
C SER A 133 -15.83 -10.49 6.22
N LYS A 134 -14.86 -10.37 5.30
CA LYS A 134 -14.29 -11.50 4.57
C LYS A 134 -13.09 -12.14 5.26
N SER A 135 -12.46 -11.43 6.20
CA SER A 135 -11.37 -11.96 7.03
C SER A 135 -11.80 -13.05 8.04
N VAL A 136 -13.11 -13.30 8.23
CA VAL A 136 -13.64 -14.20 9.28
C VAL A 136 -13.89 -15.63 8.78
N GLN A 137 -13.21 -16.11 7.74
CA GLN A 137 -13.45 -17.47 7.20
C GLN A 137 -12.18 -18.30 6.94
N LYS A 138 -11.19 -18.27 7.84
CA LYS A 138 -10.15 -19.30 7.91
C LYS A 138 -9.92 -19.75 9.34
#